data_AF-A0A4Q2SE41-F1
#
_entry.id   AF-A0A4Q2SE41-F1
#
_cell.length_a   1.000
_cell.length_b   1.000
_cell.length_c   1.000
_cell.angle_alpha   90.00
_cell.angle_beta   90.00
_cell.angle_gamma   90.00
#
_symmetry.space_group_name_H-M   'P 1'
#
loop_
_entity.id
_entity.type
_entity.pdbx_description
1 polymer ?
#
loop_
_entity_poly.entity_id
_entity_poly.type
_entity_poly.pdbx_seq_one_letter_code
_entity_poly.pdbx_strand_id
1 'polypeptide(L)'
;MDTLLPGVRGHGLRPLRRGAGLPVRRIAQHLGVRESTVYNWESGRVRIPGDHLPGLASLLGTSTPVLVPVLRSSPPPGARGPVPPLRRLRRRTGLSQEAVARRIGTTRHRLGAWERGQVPPLWAVRRLARAYGVPVAQVAHLAGVPAPRLLDPARWRPGDLPGVLATLRAWNGLTQAEVARRCGLHRTTVRGWENGRGVPSARSRERLEELHGLPAGSLRGAYPAG
;
A
#
# COMPACT_ATOMS: atom_id res chain seq x y z
N MET A 1 32.28 -42.04 -7.88
CA MET A 1 30.80 -42.10 -7.76
C MET A 1 30.32 -40.71 -7.44
N ASP A 2 29.76 -40.03 -8.44
CA ASP A 2 29.36 -38.62 -8.36
C ASP A 2 28.06 -38.52 -7.55
N THR A 3 28.16 -38.13 -6.29
CA THR A 3 27.02 -38.04 -5.37
C THR A 3 26.14 -36.87 -5.80
N LEU A 4 25.06 -37.17 -6.54
CA LEU A 4 24.04 -36.20 -6.93
C LEU A 4 23.57 -35.40 -5.71
N LEU A 5 23.92 -34.12 -5.67
CA LEU A 5 23.54 -33.24 -4.57
C LEU A 5 22.01 -33.15 -4.51
N PRO A 6 21.38 -33.36 -3.33
CA PRO A 6 19.96 -33.06 -3.17
C PRO A 6 19.73 -31.59 -3.52
N GLY A 7 18.67 -31.32 -4.29
CA GLY A 7 18.46 -30.00 -4.90
C GLY A 7 18.56 -28.82 -3.91
N VAL A 8 19.09 -27.70 -4.39
CA VAL A 8 19.42 -26.52 -3.57
C VAL A 8 18.35 -25.45 -3.70
N ARG A 9 18.00 -24.74 -2.63
CA ARG A 9 17.07 -23.60 -2.74
C ARG A 9 17.74 -22.45 -3.52
N GLY A 10 17.05 -21.91 -4.51
CA GLY A 10 17.59 -20.88 -5.42
C GLY A 10 17.43 -19.43 -4.96
N HIS A 11 17.28 -19.16 -3.66
CA HIS A 11 17.02 -17.80 -3.13
C HIS A 11 18.10 -16.78 -3.56
N GLY A 12 19.36 -17.22 -3.64
CA GLY A 12 20.49 -16.40 -4.09
C GLY A 12 20.62 -16.22 -5.59
N LEU A 13 19.82 -16.92 -6.39
CA LEU A 13 19.99 -16.91 -7.84
C LEU A 13 19.70 -15.54 -8.45
N ARG A 14 18.66 -14.85 -7.97
CA ARG A 14 18.27 -13.55 -8.52
C ARG A 14 19.34 -12.46 -8.39
N PRO A 15 19.93 -12.21 -7.21
CA PRO A 15 21.01 -11.24 -7.09
C PRO A 15 22.26 -11.65 -7.88
N LEU A 16 22.65 -12.93 -7.86
CA LEU A 16 23.77 -13.44 -8.66
C LEU A 16 23.57 -13.18 -10.16
N ARG A 17 22.40 -13.55 -10.67
CA ARG A 17 22.03 -13.34 -12.07
C ARG A 17 22.07 -11.86 -12.44
N ARG A 18 21.54 -10.98 -11.56
CA ARG A 18 21.55 -9.52 -11.80
C ARG A 18 22.95 -8.93 -11.78
N GLY A 19 23.80 -9.35 -10.84
CA GLY A 19 25.21 -8.94 -10.78
C GLY A 19 25.98 -9.36 -12.03
N ALA A 20 25.64 -10.51 -12.61
CA ALA A 20 26.19 -11.00 -13.88
C ALA A 20 25.50 -10.43 -15.14
N GLY A 21 24.53 -9.50 -15.01
CA GLY A 21 23.80 -8.93 -16.16
C GLY A 21 22.97 -9.95 -16.96
N LEU A 22 22.65 -11.11 -16.37
CA LEU A 22 22.01 -12.21 -17.07
C LEU A 22 20.47 -12.07 -17.08
N PRO A 23 19.81 -12.17 -18.24
CA PRO A 23 18.35 -12.26 -18.28
C PRO A 23 17.88 -13.69 -17.95
N VAL A 24 16.68 -13.84 -17.39
CA VAL A 24 16.11 -15.15 -17.02
C VAL A 24 16.05 -16.10 -18.22
N ARG A 25 15.67 -15.60 -19.39
CA ARG A 25 15.65 -16.35 -20.66
C ARG A 25 16.98 -17.05 -20.98
N ARG A 26 18.12 -16.43 -20.65
CA ARG A 26 19.45 -16.99 -20.93
C ARG A 26 19.75 -18.19 -20.04
N ILE A 27 19.37 -18.13 -18.77
CA ILE A 27 19.46 -19.29 -17.85
C ILE A 27 18.53 -20.41 -18.32
N ALA A 28 17.29 -20.07 -18.66
CA ALA A 28 16.29 -21.03 -19.10
C ALA A 28 16.75 -21.79 -20.35
N GLN A 29 17.23 -21.08 -21.37
CA GLN A 29 17.79 -21.66 -22.60
C GLN A 29 19.01 -22.53 -22.33
N HIS A 30 19.97 -22.04 -21.53
CA HIS A 30 21.21 -22.77 -21.23
C HIS A 30 20.96 -24.08 -20.48
N LEU A 31 19.94 -24.13 -19.63
CA LEU A 31 19.62 -25.30 -18.80
C LEU A 31 18.49 -26.17 -19.35
N GLY A 32 17.91 -25.84 -20.51
CA GLY A 32 16.81 -26.58 -21.11
C GLY A 32 15.51 -26.56 -20.29
N VAL A 33 15.26 -25.49 -19.53
CA VAL A 33 14.06 -25.35 -18.68
C VAL A 33 13.19 -24.17 -19.11
N ARG A 34 11.94 -24.12 -18.63
CA ARG A 34 11.06 -22.96 -18.84
C ARG A 34 11.50 -21.77 -17.96
N GLU A 35 11.27 -20.54 -18.43
CA GLU A 35 11.54 -19.34 -17.61
C GLU A 35 10.80 -19.34 -16.27
N SER A 36 9.56 -19.86 -16.25
CA SER A 36 8.77 -20.02 -15.03
C SER A 36 9.45 -20.91 -13.99
N THR A 37 10.20 -21.92 -14.42
CA THR A 37 11.03 -22.76 -13.54
C THR A 37 12.12 -21.94 -12.88
N VAL A 38 12.82 -21.10 -13.64
CA VAL A 38 13.85 -20.20 -13.10
C VAL A 38 13.25 -19.17 -12.12
N TYR A 39 12.09 -18.58 -12.44
CA TYR A 39 11.39 -17.70 -11.49
C TYR A 39 10.96 -18.43 -10.20
N ASN A 40 10.56 -19.70 -10.30
CA ASN A 40 10.23 -20.53 -9.14
C ASN A 40 11.47 -20.87 -8.29
N TRP A 41 12.64 -21.06 -8.92
CA TRP A 41 13.92 -21.19 -8.22
C TRP A 41 14.32 -19.88 -7.52
N GLU A 42 14.25 -18.74 -8.21
CA GLU A 42 14.59 -17.41 -7.64
C GLU A 42 13.70 -17.01 -6.46
N SER A 43 12.42 -17.41 -6.50
CA SER A 43 11.50 -17.23 -5.38
C SER A 43 11.65 -18.30 -4.29
N GLY A 44 12.42 -19.35 -4.57
CA GLY A 44 12.65 -20.52 -3.72
C GLY A 44 11.39 -21.34 -3.42
N ARG A 45 10.41 -21.29 -4.32
CA ARG A 45 9.23 -22.18 -4.28
C ARG A 45 9.59 -23.62 -4.59
N VAL A 46 10.61 -23.81 -5.44
CA VAL A 46 11.11 -25.13 -5.85
C VAL A 46 12.64 -25.12 -5.72
N ARG A 47 13.22 -26.27 -5.36
CA ARG A 47 14.67 -26.47 -5.34
C ARG A 47 15.21 -26.57 -6.76
N ILE A 48 16.43 -26.09 -6.98
CA ILE A 48 17.23 -26.32 -8.19
C ILE A 48 17.78 -27.75 -8.08
N PRO A 49 17.40 -28.68 -8.98
CA PRO A 49 18.00 -30.02 -9.03
C PRO A 49 19.54 -29.97 -9.12
N GLY A 50 20.21 -30.96 -8.53
CA GLY A 50 21.67 -31.06 -8.51
C GLY A 50 22.29 -30.98 -9.90
N ASP A 51 21.68 -31.64 -10.88
CA ASP A 51 22.12 -31.71 -12.28
C ASP A 51 22.18 -30.34 -12.98
N HIS A 52 21.39 -29.37 -12.52
CA HIS A 52 21.40 -28.02 -13.08
C HIS A 52 22.46 -27.12 -12.45
N LEU A 53 23.08 -27.50 -11.32
CA LEU A 53 24.04 -26.67 -10.61
C LEU A 53 25.35 -26.42 -11.41
N PRO A 54 25.95 -27.41 -12.09
CA PRO A 54 27.15 -27.17 -12.90
C PRO A 54 26.91 -26.21 -14.05
N GLY A 55 25.81 -26.37 -14.81
CA GLY A 55 25.46 -25.46 -15.90
C GLY A 55 25.17 -24.05 -15.39
N LEU A 56 24.51 -23.93 -14.24
CA LEU A 56 24.24 -22.64 -13.62
C LEU A 56 25.52 -21.94 -13.14
N ALA A 57 26.46 -22.70 -12.57
CA ALA A 57 27.78 -22.19 -12.16
C ALA A 57 28.59 -21.71 -13.36
N SER A 58 28.67 -22.52 -14.43
CA SER A 58 29.34 -22.16 -15.68
C SER A 58 28.78 -20.87 -16.27
N LEU A 59 27.46 -20.72 -16.32
CA LEU A 59 26.83 -19.53 -16.89
C LEU A 59 27.05 -18.26 -16.04
N LEU A 60 27.20 -18.42 -14.73
CA LEU A 60 27.50 -17.34 -13.78
C LEU A 60 29.01 -17.03 -13.67
N GLY A 61 29.87 -17.76 -14.40
CA GLY A 61 31.32 -17.60 -14.33
C GLY A 61 31.91 -18.01 -12.98
N THR A 62 31.33 -19.03 -12.33
CA THR A 62 31.76 -19.54 -11.03
C THR A 62 31.80 -21.09 -11.02
N SER A 63 32.13 -21.70 -9.89
CA SER A 63 32.14 -23.16 -9.71
C SER A 63 31.01 -23.63 -8.79
N THR A 64 30.56 -24.88 -8.93
CA THR A 64 29.50 -25.46 -8.09
C THR A 64 29.80 -25.37 -6.58
N PRO A 65 31.03 -25.65 -6.10
CA PRO A 65 31.37 -25.51 -4.69
C PRO A 65 31.28 -24.07 -4.15
N VAL A 66 31.44 -23.06 -5.02
CA VAL A 66 31.28 -21.64 -4.66
C VAL A 66 29.81 -21.21 -4.76
N LEU A 67 29.11 -21.66 -5.80
CA LEU A 67 27.71 -21.33 -6.06
C LEU A 67 26.77 -21.86 -4.96
N VAL A 68 26.94 -23.12 -4.55
CA VAL A 68 26.01 -23.80 -3.63
C VAL A 68 25.91 -23.10 -2.27
N PRO A 69 27.01 -22.72 -1.60
CA PRO A 69 26.97 -21.89 -0.40
C PRO A 69 26.22 -20.58 -0.65
N VAL A 70 26.48 -19.84 -1.74
CA VAL A 70 25.82 -18.56 -1.98
C VAL A 70 24.31 -18.72 -2.23
N LEU A 71 23.90 -19.78 -2.93
CA LEU A 71 22.48 -20.12 -3.13
C LEU A 71 21.78 -20.44 -1.80
N ARG A 72 22.49 -21.10 -0.86
CA ARG A 72 22.01 -21.46 0.49
C ARG A 72 22.03 -20.28 1.46
N SER A 73 23.06 -19.42 1.39
CA SER A 73 23.37 -18.33 2.32
C SER A 73 22.69 -17.02 1.95
N SER A 74 22.20 -16.89 0.72
CA SER A 74 21.42 -15.72 0.35
C SER A 74 20.13 -15.70 1.14
N PRO A 75 19.81 -14.59 1.84
CA PRO A 75 18.60 -14.50 2.62
C PRO A 75 17.41 -14.82 1.71
N PRO A 76 16.40 -15.58 2.18
CA PRO A 76 15.18 -15.77 1.41
C PRO A 76 14.66 -14.40 0.94
N PRO A 77 14.08 -14.26 -0.26
CA PRO A 77 13.42 -13.02 -0.68
C PRO A 77 12.34 -12.69 0.37
N GLY A 78 12.68 -11.84 1.32
CA GLY A 78 11.92 -11.65 2.53
C GLY A 78 12.44 -12.33 3.80
N ALA A 79 13.75 -12.37 4.05
CA ALA A 79 14.30 -11.99 5.36
C ALA A 79 13.82 -10.55 5.65
N ARG A 80 12.52 -10.46 5.89
CA ARG A 80 11.76 -9.23 6.02
C ARG A 80 12.27 -8.64 7.31
N GLY A 81 12.71 -7.38 7.26
CA GLY A 81 12.55 -6.52 8.43
C GLY A 81 11.14 -6.70 9.02
N PRO A 82 10.93 -6.34 10.29
CA PRO A 82 9.70 -6.64 11.03
C PRO A 82 8.45 -6.45 10.16
N VAL A 83 7.55 -7.45 10.14
CA VAL A 83 6.33 -7.42 9.30
C VAL A 83 5.66 -6.06 9.49
N PRO A 84 5.45 -5.28 8.41
CA PRO A 84 4.95 -3.93 8.54
C PRO A 84 3.66 -3.87 9.37
N PRO A 85 3.47 -2.83 10.19
CA PRO A 85 2.47 -2.87 11.25
C PRO A 85 1.03 -3.07 10.75
N LEU A 86 0.64 -2.46 9.63
CA LEU A 86 -0.66 -2.69 9.00
C LEU A 86 -0.88 -4.14 8.53
N ARG A 87 0.16 -4.75 7.94
CA ARG A 87 0.10 -6.14 7.49
C ARG A 87 -0.02 -7.11 8.67
N ARG A 88 0.66 -6.80 9.78
CA ARG A 88 0.54 -7.54 11.04
C ARG A 88 -0.85 -7.43 11.62
N LEU A 89 -1.43 -6.22 11.64
CA LEU A 89 -2.81 -6.00 12.08
C LEU A 89 -3.81 -6.85 11.28
N ARG A 90 -3.76 -6.79 9.94
CA ARG A 90 -4.64 -7.61 9.10
C ARG A 90 -4.51 -9.10 9.37
N ARG A 91 -3.28 -9.60 9.55
CA ARG A 91 -3.05 -11.04 9.80
C ARG A 91 -3.69 -11.50 11.11
N ARG A 92 -3.66 -10.67 12.16
CA ARG A 92 -4.32 -10.99 13.44
C ARG A 92 -5.84 -11.07 13.33
N THR A 93 -6.45 -10.37 12.37
CA THR A 93 -7.90 -10.46 12.12
C THR A 93 -8.28 -11.61 11.19
N GLY A 94 -7.32 -12.43 10.74
CA GLY A 94 -7.56 -13.56 9.84
C GLY A 94 -7.93 -13.19 8.40
N LEU A 95 -8.02 -11.90 8.06
CA LEU A 95 -8.48 -11.45 6.75
C LEU A 95 -7.39 -11.56 5.68
N SER A 96 -7.74 -12.02 4.49
CA SER A 96 -6.86 -11.95 3.32
C SER A 96 -6.78 -10.51 2.78
N GLN A 97 -5.74 -10.20 2.01
CA GLN A 97 -5.66 -8.89 1.33
C GLN A 97 -6.86 -8.68 0.39
N GLU A 98 -7.29 -9.74 -0.30
CA GLU A 98 -8.42 -9.70 -1.22
C GLU A 98 -9.73 -9.38 -0.49
N ALA A 99 -9.97 -10.04 0.66
CA ALA A 99 -11.16 -9.82 1.47
C ALA A 99 -11.25 -8.39 1.99
N VAL A 100 -10.15 -7.84 2.51
CA VAL A 100 -10.09 -6.45 2.98
C VAL A 100 -10.30 -5.49 1.82
N ALA A 101 -9.59 -5.69 0.70
CA ALA A 101 -9.67 -4.83 -0.47
C ALA A 101 -11.12 -4.71 -0.97
N ARG A 102 -11.81 -5.84 -1.10
CA ARG A 102 -13.23 -5.89 -1.43
C ARG A 102 -14.09 -5.17 -0.41
N ARG A 103 -13.90 -5.43 0.89
CA ARG A 103 -14.70 -4.84 1.97
C ARG A 103 -14.59 -3.32 2.04
N ILE A 104 -13.43 -2.74 1.69
CA ILE A 104 -13.22 -1.29 1.75
C ILE A 104 -13.38 -0.60 0.39
N GLY A 105 -13.66 -1.35 -0.69
CA GLY A 105 -13.82 -0.82 -2.04
C GLY A 105 -12.50 -0.34 -2.66
N THR A 106 -11.45 -1.15 -2.59
CA THR A 106 -10.16 -0.87 -3.24
C THR A 106 -9.59 -2.13 -3.92
N THR A 107 -8.42 -2.00 -4.55
CA THR A 107 -7.74 -3.15 -5.17
C THR A 107 -6.74 -3.79 -4.20
N ARG A 108 -6.54 -5.10 -4.34
CA ARG A 108 -5.50 -5.84 -3.59
C ARG A 108 -4.10 -5.25 -3.80
N HIS A 109 -3.83 -4.71 -4.99
CA HIS A 109 -2.56 -4.03 -5.29
C HIS A 109 -2.35 -2.79 -4.40
N ARG A 110 -3.36 -1.90 -4.31
CA ARG A 110 -3.30 -0.70 -3.46
C ARG A 110 -3.16 -1.05 -1.99
N LEU A 111 -3.94 -2.00 -1.49
CA LEU A 111 -3.81 -2.49 -0.12
C LEU A 111 -2.39 -3.02 0.16
N GLY A 112 -1.84 -3.80 -0.78
CA GLY A 112 -0.48 -4.31 -0.66
C GLY A 112 0.57 -3.20 -0.64
N ALA A 113 0.37 -2.10 -1.37
CA ALA A 113 1.27 -0.94 -1.35
C ALA A 113 1.21 -0.22 0.00
N TRP A 114 0.03 -0.05 0.58
CA TRP A 114 -0.11 0.51 1.94
C TRP A 114 0.54 -0.37 3.00
N GLU A 115 0.39 -1.69 2.89
CA GLU A 115 1.08 -2.65 3.75
C GLU A 115 2.60 -2.65 3.60
N ARG A 116 3.15 -2.02 2.55
CA ARG A 116 4.59 -1.84 2.34
C ARG A 116 5.08 -0.44 2.74
N GLY A 117 4.21 0.40 3.30
CA GLY A 117 4.56 1.73 3.80
C GLY A 117 4.12 2.89 2.93
N GLN A 118 3.41 2.67 1.82
CA GLN A 118 2.78 3.79 1.12
C GLN A 118 1.66 4.37 2.01
N VAL A 119 1.64 5.68 2.18
CA VAL A 119 0.63 6.35 3.01
C VAL A 119 -0.77 6.16 2.38
N PRO A 120 -1.73 5.52 3.07
CA PRO A 120 -3.09 5.39 2.58
C PRO A 120 -3.84 6.73 2.66
N PRO A 121 -4.81 6.98 1.75
CA PRO A 121 -5.68 8.14 1.87
C PRO A 121 -6.60 8.03 3.11
N LEU A 122 -7.08 9.17 3.61
CA LEU A 122 -7.87 9.26 4.84
C LEU A 122 -9.13 8.36 4.85
N TRP A 123 -9.87 8.29 3.75
CA TRP A 123 -11.00 7.37 3.64
C TRP A 123 -10.59 5.89 3.81
N ALA A 124 -9.40 5.52 3.35
CA ALA A 124 -8.91 4.15 3.46
C ALA A 124 -8.52 3.85 4.90
N VAL A 125 -7.88 4.79 5.61
CA VAL A 125 -7.62 4.67 7.06
C VAL A 125 -8.92 4.40 7.83
N ARG A 126 -9.96 5.23 7.60
CA ARG A 126 -11.29 5.05 8.22
C ARG A 126 -11.90 3.68 7.91
N ARG A 127 -11.89 3.27 6.63
CA ARG A 127 -12.52 1.99 6.22
C ARG A 127 -11.72 0.78 6.69
N LEU A 128 -10.39 0.86 6.73
CA LEU A 128 -9.53 -0.18 7.29
C LEU A 128 -9.79 -0.36 8.79
N ALA A 129 -9.92 0.73 9.55
CA ALA A 129 -10.26 0.68 10.96
C ALA A 129 -11.58 -0.06 11.21
N ARG A 130 -12.63 0.29 10.44
CA ARG A 130 -13.92 -0.43 10.47
C ARG A 130 -13.78 -1.90 10.05
N ALA A 131 -13.01 -2.19 9.01
CA ALA A 131 -12.83 -3.57 8.52
C ALA A 131 -12.08 -4.45 9.51
N TYR A 132 -11.15 -3.88 10.29
CA TYR A 132 -10.37 -4.57 11.30
C TYR A 132 -11.00 -4.55 12.70
N GLY A 133 -12.06 -3.77 12.90
CA GLY A 133 -12.72 -3.64 14.21
C GLY A 133 -11.84 -2.93 15.24
N VAL A 134 -11.01 -1.96 14.82
CA VAL A 134 -10.10 -1.22 15.69
C VAL A 134 -10.32 0.28 15.60
N PRO A 135 -9.87 1.07 16.59
CA PRO A 135 -9.92 2.53 16.51
C PRO A 135 -9.17 3.08 15.30
N VAL A 136 -9.70 4.15 14.69
CA VAL A 136 -9.06 4.84 13.56
C VAL A 136 -7.65 5.29 13.92
N ALA A 137 -7.46 5.84 15.13
CA ALA A 137 -6.16 6.32 15.61
C ALA A 137 -5.08 5.22 15.56
N GLN A 138 -5.46 3.97 15.84
CA GLN A 138 -4.55 2.83 15.75
C GLN A 138 -4.11 2.58 14.31
N VAL A 139 -5.05 2.55 13.34
CA VAL A 139 -4.69 2.36 11.92
C VAL A 139 -3.87 3.54 11.42
N ALA A 140 -4.23 4.77 11.78
CA ALA A 140 -3.52 5.98 11.40
C ALA A 140 -2.05 5.94 11.87
N HIS A 141 -1.84 5.62 13.15
CA HIS A 141 -0.50 5.44 13.72
C HIS A 141 0.30 4.35 12.99
N LEU A 142 -0.29 3.16 12.78
CA LEU A 142 0.37 2.06 12.07
C LEU A 142 0.67 2.35 10.59
N ALA A 143 -0.07 3.30 9.99
CA ALA A 143 0.08 3.75 8.61
C ALA A 143 1.00 4.97 8.46
N GLY A 144 1.50 5.54 9.56
CA GLY A 144 2.26 6.80 9.55
C GLY A 144 1.43 8.01 9.12
N VAL A 145 0.11 7.96 9.32
CA VAL A 145 -0.80 9.08 9.03
C VAL A 145 -1.00 9.87 10.32
N PRO A 146 -0.52 11.11 10.43
CA PRO A 146 -0.88 11.96 11.56
C PRO A 146 -2.39 12.24 11.51
N ALA A 147 -3.05 12.18 12.67
CA ALA A 147 -4.47 12.52 12.76
C ALA A 147 -4.65 13.99 12.31
N PRO A 148 -5.38 14.26 11.22
CA PRO A 148 -5.56 15.63 10.76
C PRO A 148 -6.36 16.40 11.81
N ARG A 149 -5.78 17.47 12.37
CA ARG A 149 -6.47 18.39 13.29
C ARG A 149 -7.84 18.82 12.76
N LEU A 150 -7.93 19.00 11.45
CA LEU A 150 -9.11 19.49 10.75
C LEU A 150 -10.29 18.49 10.71
N LEU A 151 -10.12 17.26 11.22
CA LEU A 151 -11.24 16.34 11.44
C LEU A 151 -11.98 16.59 12.76
N ASP A 152 -11.43 17.40 13.66
CA ASP A 152 -12.01 17.70 14.97
C ASP A 152 -12.56 19.15 14.98
N PRO A 153 -13.89 19.34 14.94
CA PRO A 153 -14.50 20.67 14.95
C PRO A 153 -14.09 21.54 16.12
N ALA A 154 -13.83 20.95 17.30
CA ALA A 154 -13.43 21.70 18.49
C ALA A 154 -12.03 22.34 18.35
N ARG A 155 -11.25 21.91 17.35
CA ARG A 155 -9.91 22.42 17.10
C ARG A 155 -9.83 23.40 15.94
N TRP A 156 -10.93 23.68 15.25
CA TRP A 156 -10.93 24.60 14.11
C TRP A 156 -10.64 26.03 14.55
N ARG A 157 -10.00 26.79 13.67
CA ARG A 157 -9.66 28.19 13.85
C ARG A 157 -10.23 29.02 12.69
N PRO A 158 -10.45 30.32 12.89
CA PRO A 158 -10.83 31.20 11.80
C PRO A 158 -9.84 31.08 10.63
N GLY A 159 -10.38 30.92 9.42
CA GLY A 159 -9.60 30.74 8.19
C GLY A 159 -9.28 29.28 7.82
N ASP A 160 -9.56 28.29 8.69
CA ASP A 160 -9.31 26.88 8.39
C ASP A 160 -10.25 26.29 7.33
N LEU A 161 -11.35 26.98 6.98
CA LEU A 161 -12.43 26.44 6.15
C LEU A 161 -11.94 25.70 4.88
N PRO A 162 -11.03 26.24 4.05
CA PRO A 162 -10.60 25.54 2.83
C PRO A 162 -10.01 24.16 3.13
N GLY A 163 -9.16 24.09 4.16
CA GLY A 163 -8.55 22.85 4.64
C GLY A 163 -9.57 21.91 5.28
N VAL A 164 -10.53 22.44 6.05
CA VAL A 164 -11.61 21.65 6.66
C VAL A 164 -12.44 20.95 5.59
N LEU A 165 -12.91 21.69 4.58
CA LEU A 165 -13.72 21.12 3.49
C LEU A 165 -12.95 20.03 2.73
N ALA A 166 -11.69 20.30 2.36
CA ALA A 166 -10.85 19.33 1.67
C ALA A 166 -10.59 18.06 2.53
N THR A 167 -10.37 18.23 3.83
CA THR A 167 -10.10 17.13 4.77
C THR A 167 -11.34 16.27 5.00
N LEU A 168 -12.51 16.88 5.27
CA LEU A 168 -13.78 16.18 5.45
C LEU A 168 -14.18 15.42 4.17
N ARG A 169 -13.94 16.03 3.00
CA ARG A 169 -14.14 15.39 1.70
C ARG A 169 -13.22 14.16 1.54
N ALA A 170 -11.92 14.30 1.81
CA ALA A 170 -10.96 13.20 1.73
C ALA A 170 -11.25 12.07 2.73
N TRP A 171 -11.75 12.41 3.92
CA TRP A 171 -12.19 11.47 4.95
C TRP A 171 -13.41 10.65 4.53
N ASN A 172 -14.38 11.29 3.88
CA ASN A 172 -15.54 10.62 3.32
C ASN A 172 -15.23 9.85 2.03
N GLY A 173 -14.09 10.13 1.39
CA GLY A 173 -13.67 9.51 0.14
C GLY A 173 -14.44 10.07 -1.05
N LEU A 174 -14.84 11.34 -0.96
CA LEU A 174 -15.61 12.03 -1.99
C LEU A 174 -14.68 12.85 -2.89
N THR A 175 -15.06 12.99 -4.14
CA THR A 175 -14.50 13.96 -5.09
C THR A 175 -15.22 15.30 -4.97
N GLN A 176 -14.62 16.38 -5.47
CA GLN A 176 -15.27 17.69 -5.51
C GLN A 176 -16.59 17.64 -6.30
N ALA A 177 -16.63 16.84 -7.37
CA ALA A 177 -17.83 16.62 -8.18
C ALA A 177 -18.93 15.91 -7.38
N GLU A 178 -18.59 14.94 -6.55
CA GLU A 178 -19.58 14.24 -5.72
C GLU A 178 -20.13 15.11 -4.59
N VAL A 179 -19.29 15.92 -3.95
CA VAL A 179 -19.76 16.92 -2.98
C VAL A 179 -20.71 17.89 -3.67
N ALA A 180 -20.29 18.43 -4.82
CA ALA A 180 -21.09 19.37 -5.59
C ALA A 180 -22.46 18.78 -5.97
N ARG A 181 -22.48 17.58 -6.56
CA ARG A 181 -23.71 16.87 -6.92
C ARG A 181 -24.63 16.65 -5.70
N ARG A 182 -24.08 16.18 -4.57
CA ARG A 182 -24.87 15.90 -3.36
C ARG A 182 -25.42 17.17 -2.70
N CYS A 183 -24.74 18.29 -2.85
CA CYS A 183 -25.18 19.58 -2.33
C CYS A 183 -25.98 20.42 -3.36
N GLY A 184 -26.21 19.92 -4.58
CA GLY A 184 -26.89 20.66 -5.65
C GLY A 184 -26.11 21.88 -6.13
N LEU A 185 -24.79 21.74 -6.29
CA LEU A 185 -23.85 22.81 -6.65
C LEU A 185 -23.04 22.42 -7.90
N HIS A 186 -22.31 23.40 -8.46
CA HIS A 186 -21.32 23.13 -9.50
C HIS A 186 -19.95 22.76 -8.88
N ARG A 187 -19.18 21.90 -9.56
CA ARG A 187 -17.85 21.45 -9.09
C ARG A 187 -16.89 22.62 -8.84
N THR A 188 -16.95 23.66 -9.67
CA THR A 188 -16.08 24.84 -9.54
C THR A 188 -16.35 25.63 -8.27
N THR A 189 -17.59 25.60 -7.75
CA THR A 189 -17.96 26.21 -6.47
C THR A 189 -17.22 25.54 -5.31
N VAL A 190 -17.28 24.21 -5.23
CA VAL A 190 -16.53 23.44 -4.21
C VAL A 190 -15.03 23.65 -4.34
N ARG A 191 -14.51 23.64 -5.57
CA ARG A 191 -13.10 23.96 -5.84
C ARG A 191 -12.75 25.39 -5.39
N GLY A 192 -13.64 26.36 -5.55
CA GLY A 192 -13.44 27.73 -5.10
C GLY A 192 -13.22 27.80 -3.60
N TRP A 193 -14.13 27.19 -2.83
CA TRP A 193 -14.06 27.14 -1.36
C TRP A 193 -12.82 26.41 -0.85
N GLU A 194 -12.47 25.25 -1.42
CA GLU A 194 -11.26 24.50 -1.04
C GLU A 194 -9.95 25.23 -1.37
N ASN A 195 -10.00 26.26 -2.23
CA ASN A 195 -8.87 27.14 -2.52
C ASN A 195 -8.98 28.51 -1.83
N GLY A 196 -9.93 28.70 -0.92
CA GLY A 196 -10.12 29.97 -0.21
C GLY A 196 -10.71 31.12 -1.02
N ARG A 197 -11.22 30.86 -2.24
CA ARG A 197 -11.83 31.89 -3.11
C ARG A 197 -13.31 32.14 -2.80
N GLY A 198 -13.63 32.26 -1.52
CA GLY A 198 -14.98 32.48 -1.01
C GLY A 198 -15.45 31.42 -0.02
N VAL A 199 -16.68 31.58 0.45
CA VAL A 199 -17.27 30.78 1.54
C VAL A 199 -18.64 30.24 1.15
N PRO A 200 -19.06 29.06 1.65
CA PRO A 200 -20.43 28.56 1.49
C PRO A 200 -21.46 29.52 2.08
N SER A 201 -22.57 29.72 1.36
CA SER A 201 -23.78 30.39 1.89
C SER A 201 -24.40 29.57 3.03
N ALA A 202 -25.33 30.16 3.80
CA ALA A 202 -26.01 29.46 4.91
C ALA A 202 -26.61 28.11 4.49
N ARG A 203 -27.36 28.08 3.38
CA ARG A 203 -27.94 26.85 2.81
C ARG A 203 -26.88 25.83 2.37
N SER A 204 -25.78 26.31 1.79
CA SER A 204 -24.70 25.42 1.32
C SER A 204 -23.92 24.83 2.49
N ARG A 205 -23.69 25.64 3.53
CA ARG A 205 -23.07 25.23 4.80
C ARG A 205 -23.89 24.15 5.48
N GLU A 206 -25.20 24.31 5.61
CA GLU A 206 -26.09 23.29 6.19
C GLU A 206 -26.03 21.97 5.44
N ARG A 207 -26.07 22.01 4.11
CA ARG A 207 -25.91 20.81 3.27
C ARG A 207 -24.55 20.13 3.44
N LEU A 208 -23.48 20.91 3.64
CA LEU A 208 -22.14 20.38 3.91
C LEU A 208 -22.06 19.78 5.31
N GLU A 209 -22.62 20.44 6.32
CA GLU A 209 -22.70 19.94 7.69
C GLU A 209 -23.44 18.60 7.72
N GLU A 210 -24.60 18.51 7.07
CA GLU A 210 -25.38 17.27 6.92
C GLU A 210 -24.57 16.19 6.18
N LEU A 211 -24.01 16.50 5.01
CA LEU A 211 -23.21 15.55 4.20
C LEU A 211 -22.03 14.96 4.98
N HIS A 212 -21.43 15.74 5.87
CA HIS A 212 -20.28 15.34 6.66
C HIS A 212 -20.63 14.84 8.07
N GLY A 213 -21.92 14.84 8.45
CA GLY A 213 -22.40 14.41 9.76
C GLY A 213 -21.94 15.33 10.90
N LEU A 214 -21.85 16.63 10.65
CA LEU A 214 -21.45 17.64 11.62
C LEU A 214 -22.67 18.24 12.33
N PRO A 215 -22.54 18.66 13.59
CA PRO A 215 -23.57 19.46 14.24
C PRO A 215 -23.85 20.76 13.45
N ALA A 216 -25.11 21.16 13.38
CA ALA A 216 -25.50 22.41 12.73
C ALA A 216 -24.75 23.61 13.34
N GLY A 217 -24.19 24.47 12.51
CA GLY A 217 -23.38 25.61 12.98
C GLY A 217 -21.87 25.36 13.00
N SER A 218 -21.43 24.09 13.02
CA SER A 218 -20.02 23.75 13.26
C SER A 218 -19.05 24.44 12.29
N LEU A 219 -19.39 24.51 10.99
CA LEU A 219 -18.47 25.07 9.99
C LEU A 219 -18.19 26.57 10.20
N ARG A 220 -19.02 27.27 11.00
CA ARG A 220 -18.79 28.68 11.30
C ARG A 220 -17.48 28.94 12.02
N GLY A 221 -17.05 28.01 12.88
CA GLY A 221 -15.77 28.12 13.59
C GLY A 221 -14.54 28.11 12.68
N ALA A 222 -14.70 27.65 11.43
CA ALA A 222 -13.63 27.61 10.44
C ALA A 222 -13.67 28.79 9.44
N TYR A 223 -14.74 29.60 9.43
CA TYR A 223 -14.84 30.75 8.53
C TYR A 223 -13.71 31.75 8.75
N PRO A 224 -13.30 32.52 7.73
CA PRO A 224 -12.34 33.60 7.93
C PRO A 224 -12.84 34.55 9.03
N ALA A 225 -11.91 35.16 9.78
CA ALA A 225 -12.24 36.26 10.65
C ALA A 225 -12.85 37.39 9.80
N GLY A 226 -13.94 37.98 10.29
CA GLY A 226 -14.58 39.14 9.66
C GLY A 226 -13.69 40.37 9.71
#